data_AF-A0A9C7UWJ2-F1
#
_entry.id   AF-A0A9C7UWJ2-F1
#
_cell.length_a   1.000
_cell.length_b   1.000
_cell.length_c   1.000
_cell.angle_alpha   90.00
_cell.angle_beta   90.00
_cell.angle_gamma   90.00
#
_symmetry.space_group_name_H-M   'P 1'
#
loop_
_entity.id
_entity.type
_entity.pdbx_description
1 polymer ?
#
loop_
_entity_poly.entity_id
_entity_poly.type
_entity_poly.pdbx_seq_one_letter_code
_entity_poly.pdbx_strand_id
1 'polypeptide(L)'
;METILSSADFLVNGTTVRNGTKLYRYEASGSSTLEGVETLSATALVDERGIIHDLSGTVRTTGTRSATVEFDYRYELVSNPPTPPKWMDDRPRLTVHRNASEVTVEHHGGKRIPAGTNASLFLGNDTVGASGKIKLPKSLGNGDVAHITVTSLEDTKGHSYRIAGNATVNRPQSNDSAINHTEWTSSVSLRMKKWWISIWGSAIRNDSTA
;
A
#
# COMPACT_ATOMS: atom_id res chain seq x y z
N MET A 1 -4.10 21.65 -6.38
CA MET A 1 -2.75 21.09 -6.54
C MET A 1 -2.68 20.20 -7.78
N GLU A 2 -3.46 19.10 -7.82
CA GLU A 2 -3.52 18.19 -8.98
C GLU A 2 -3.71 18.94 -10.31
N THR A 3 -4.64 19.89 -10.33
CA THR A 3 -4.92 20.75 -11.49
C THR A 3 -3.73 21.57 -11.99
N ILE A 4 -2.83 22.02 -11.11
CA ILE A 4 -1.64 22.80 -11.52
C ILE A 4 -0.59 21.85 -12.10
N LEU A 5 -0.34 20.73 -11.42
CA LEU A 5 0.66 19.73 -11.82
C LEU A 5 0.30 19.06 -13.14
N SER A 6 -0.99 18.88 -13.45
CA SER A 6 -1.46 18.33 -14.71
C SER A 6 -1.55 19.35 -15.84
N SER A 7 -1.39 20.65 -15.55
CA SER A 7 -1.64 21.71 -16.52
C SER A 7 -0.42 22.20 -17.29
N ALA A 8 0.77 21.79 -16.87
CA ALA A 8 2.02 22.19 -17.49
C ALA A 8 3.04 21.06 -17.41
N ASP A 9 3.98 21.06 -18.34
CA ASP A 9 5.14 20.20 -18.25
C ASP A 9 6.11 20.76 -17.21
N PHE A 10 6.70 19.88 -16.42
CA PHE A 10 7.67 20.22 -15.39
C PHE A 10 9.04 19.66 -15.77
N LEU A 11 9.99 20.56 -15.99
CA LEU A 11 11.35 20.22 -16.39
C LEU A 11 12.27 20.21 -15.17
N VAL A 12 13.15 19.22 -15.10
CA VAL A 12 14.13 19.13 -14.01
C VAL A 12 15.07 20.34 -14.05
N ASN A 13 15.14 21.07 -12.94
CA ASN A 13 16.04 22.20 -12.74
C ASN A 13 16.90 22.01 -11.48
N GLY A 14 17.67 20.92 -11.48
CA GLY A 14 18.66 20.63 -10.45
C GLY A 14 18.08 20.03 -9.17
N THR A 15 18.86 20.12 -8.09
CA THR A 15 18.51 19.55 -6.79
C THR A 15 18.84 20.53 -5.67
N THR A 16 18.15 20.41 -4.54
CA THR A 16 18.41 21.16 -3.31
C THR A 16 18.33 20.21 -2.11
N VAL A 17 18.82 20.66 -0.95
CA VAL A 17 18.69 19.91 0.31
C VAL A 17 17.94 20.77 1.32
N ARG A 18 16.86 20.24 1.89
CA ARG A 18 16.08 20.90 2.95
C ARG A 18 15.86 19.92 4.10
N ASN A 19 16.15 20.35 5.33
CA ASN A 19 16.00 19.52 6.54
C ASN A 19 16.66 18.13 6.43
N GLY A 20 17.80 18.04 5.73
CA GLY A 20 18.52 16.77 5.52
C GLY A 20 17.98 15.89 4.39
N THR A 21 16.89 16.27 3.74
CA THR A 21 16.32 15.55 2.59
C THR A 21 16.77 16.19 1.28
N LYS A 22 17.28 15.36 0.35
CA LYS A 22 17.56 15.77 -1.02
C LYS A 22 16.26 15.86 -1.81
N LEU A 23 16.05 16.99 -2.48
CA LEU A 23 14.86 17.28 -3.27
C LEU A 23 15.28 17.64 -4.70
N TYR A 24 14.57 17.09 -5.67
CA TYR A 24 14.64 17.41 -7.08
C TYR A 24 13.75 18.61 -7.36
N ARG A 25 14.33 19.65 -7.92
CA ARG A 25 13.61 20.86 -8.30
C ARG A 25 13.10 20.68 -9.72
N TYR A 26 11.82 20.97 -9.92
CA TYR A 26 11.19 21.01 -11.23
C TYR A 26 10.55 22.36 -11.45
N GLU A 27 10.63 22.87 -12.68
CA GLU A 27 10.02 24.14 -13.05
C GLU A 27 9.04 23.95 -14.19
N ALA A 28 7.90 24.62 -14.10
CA ALA A 28 6.92 24.62 -15.17
C ALA A 28 7.53 25.23 -16.45
N SER A 29 7.22 24.64 -17.59
CA SER A 29 7.69 25.06 -18.91
C SER A 29 7.19 26.45 -19.35
N GLY A 30 6.31 27.09 -18.58
CA GLY A 30 5.75 28.42 -18.83
C GLY A 30 4.42 28.40 -19.60
N SER A 31 4.15 27.34 -20.36
CA SER A 31 2.86 27.09 -21.00
C SER A 31 1.92 26.36 -20.04
N SER A 32 0.63 26.73 -20.05
CA SER A 32 -0.40 26.07 -19.26
C SER A 32 -1.60 25.72 -20.14
N THR A 33 -2.21 24.57 -19.88
CA THR A 33 -3.49 24.16 -20.48
C THR A 33 -4.71 24.63 -19.69
N LEU A 34 -4.51 25.41 -18.62
CA LEU A 34 -5.60 26.00 -17.83
C LEU A 34 -6.35 27.04 -18.66
N GLU A 35 -7.67 26.87 -18.74
CA GLU A 35 -8.54 27.89 -19.32
C GLU A 35 -8.48 29.19 -18.49
N GLY A 36 -8.40 30.33 -19.19
CA GLY A 36 -8.33 31.63 -18.51
C GLY A 36 -6.96 31.99 -17.96
N VAL A 37 -5.90 31.25 -18.28
CA VAL A 37 -4.52 31.51 -17.84
C VAL A 37 -3.64 31.94 -19.02
N GLU A 38 -2.94 33.06 -18.86
CA GLU A 38 -1.99 33.60 -19.84
C GLU A 38 -0.60 32.98 -19.62
N THR A 39 -0.15 32.96 -18.37
CA THR A 39 1.14 32.38 -17.99
C THR A 39 1.06 31.66 -16.65
N LEU A 40 1.81 30.57 -16.54
CA LEU A 40 2.03 29.83 -15.29
C LEU A 40 3.55 29.75 -15.05
N SER A 41 3.99 30.24 -13.91
CA SER A 41 5.32 29.93 -13.37
C SER A 41 5.13 29.11 -12.11
N ALA A 42 5.74 27.93 -12.04
CA ALA A 42 5.65 27.08 -10.88
C ALA A 42 6.96 26.35 -10.65
N THR A 43 7.32 26.16 -9.38
CA THR A 43 8.44 25.34 -8.94
C THR A 43 7.91 24.25 -8.02
N ALA A 44 8.22 22.99 -8.32
CA ALA A 44 7.94 21.85 -7.47
C ALA A 44 9.24 21.26 -6.90
N LEU A 45 9.28 20.97 -5.60
CA LEU A 45 10.37 20.24 -4.96
C LEU A 45 9.89 18.84 -4.61
N VAL A 46 10.53 17.82 -5.18
CA VAL A 46 10.07 16.42 -5.10
C VAL A 46 11.19 15.55 -4.54
N ASP A 47 10.90 14.63 -3.64
CA ASP A 47 11.92 13.66 -3.18
C ASP A 47 12.10 12.50 -4.17
N GLU A 48 13.08 11.63 -3.89
CA GLU A 48 13.37 10.44 -4.71
C GLU A 48 12.22 9.43 -4.80
N ARG A 49 11.23 9.54 -3.90
CA ARG A 49 10.03 8.67 -3.87
C ARG A 49 8.88 9.26 -4.69
N GLY A 50 9.07 10.45 -5.27
CA GLY A 50 8.02 11.16 -6.02
C GLY A 50 7.07 11.97 -5.14
N ILE A 51 7.39 12.20 -3.86
CA ILE A 51 6.54 13.01 -2.96
C ILE A 51 6.88 14.49 -3.16
N ILE A 52 5.85 15.32 -3.37
CA ILE A 52 5.99 16.77 -3.50
C ILE A 52 6.09 17.38 -2.10
N HIS A 53 7.25 17.95 -1.78
CA HIS A 53 7.52 18.62 -0.52
C HIS A 53 7.12 20.10 -0.54
N ASP A 54 7.22 20.73 -1.71
CA ASP A 54 6.89 22.14 -1.91
C ASP A 54 6.38 22.34 -3.34
N LEU A 55 5.36 23.17 -3.51
CA LEU A 55 4.87 23.63 -4.81
C LEU A 55 4.48 25.10 -4.69
N SER A 56 5.23 25.97 -5.35
CA SER A 56 5.02 27.42 -5.29
C SER A 56 5.03 28.04 -6.68
N GLY A 57 4.28 29.10 -6.91
CA GLY A 57 4.29 29.75 -8.20
C GLY A 57 3.33 30.92 -8.33
N THR A 58 3.23 31.43 -9.55
CA THR A 58 2.34 32.51 -9.95
C THR A 58 1.51 32.09 -11.15
N VAL A 59 0.22 32.41 -11.12
CA VAL A 59 -0.69 32.30 -12.27
C VAL A 59 -1.08 33.70 -12.70
N ARG A 60 -0.93 34.02 -13.99
CA ARG A 60 -1.47 35.24 -14.59
C ARG A 60 -2.73 34.90 -15.38
N THR A 61 -3.85 35.54 -15.06
CA THR A 61 -5.12 35.25 -15.74
C THR A 61 -5.33 36.11 -16.99
N THR A 62 -6.01 35.56 -18.00
CA THR A 62 -6.51 36.34 -19.15
C THR A 62 -7.78 37.11 -18.74
N GLY A 63 -7.99 38.30 -19.29
CA GLY A 63 -9.17 39.13 -19.03
C GLY A 63 -8.93 40.62 -19.17
N THR A 64 -9.99 41.43 -19.04
CA THR A 64 -9.94 42.90 -19.12
C THR A 64 -9.08 43.56 -18.03
N ARG A 65 -8.80 42.82 -16.94
CA ARG A 65 -7.79 43.14 -15.94
C ARG A 65 -7.03 41.87 -15.62
N SER A 66 -5.76 41.79 -16.00
CA SER A 66 -4.89 40.69 -15.62
C SER A 66 -4.64 40.73 -14.12
N ALA A 67 -4.78 39.58 -13.45
CA ALA A 67 -4.39 39.40 -12.06
C ALA A 67 -3.27 38.36 -11.97
N THR A 68 -2.31 38.60 -11.08
CA THR A 68 -1.31 37.61 -10.69
C THR A 68 -1.71 37.01 -9.35
N VAL A 69 -1.88 35.69 -9.31
CA VAL A 69 -2.18 34.96 -8.08
C VAL A 69 -0.96 34.14 -7.70
N GLU A 70 -0.47 34.38 -6.49
CA GLU A 70 0.55 33.54 -5.87
C GLU A 70 -0.12 32.33 -5.20
N PHE A 71 0.52 31.17 -5.33
CA PHE A 71 0.13 29.98 -4.57
C PHE A 71 1.37 29.35 -3.95
N ASP A 72 1.18 28.79 -2.77
CA ASP A 72 2.16 27.98 -2.07
C ASP A 72 1.50 26.74 -1.49
N TYR A 73 2.20 25.63 -1.58
CA TYR A 73 1.89 24.41 -0.87
C TYR A 73 3.17 23.89 -0.26
N ARG A 74 3.12 23.62 1.04
CA ARG A 74 4.21 23.00 1.75
C ARG A 74 3.73 21.71 2.38
N TYR A 75 4.40 20.61 2.04
CA TYR A 75 4.33 19.40 2.81
C TYR A 75 5.11 19.62 4.10
N GLU A 76 4.41 19.59 5.22
CA GLU A 76 5.04 19.53 6.53
C GLU A 76 4.70 18.19 7.16
N LEU A 77 5.74 17.40 7.46
CA LEU A 77 5.64 16.36 8.47
C LEU A 77 5.35 17.09 9.79
N VAL A 78 4.07 17.16 10.15
CA VAL A 78 3.66 17.70 11.44
C VAL A 78 4.36 16.90 12.53
N SER A 79 5.11 17.60 13.39
CA SER A 79 5.82 17.02 14.53
C SER A 79 4.88 16.21 15.43
N ASN A 80 3.60 16.59 15.43
CA ASN A 80 2.50 15.83 16.00
C ASN A 80 1.50 15.47 14.90
N PRO A 81 1.49 14.22 14.40
CA PRO A 81 0.42 13.77 13.54
C PRO A 81 -0.93 13.98 14.24
N PRO A 82 -2.00 14.34 13.49
CA PRO A 82 -3.31 14.48 14.10
C PRO A 82 -3.66 13.20 14.85
N THR A 83 -4.23 13.35 16.06
CA THR A 83 -4.69 12.21 16.83
C THR A 83 -5.58 11.35 15.93
N PRO A 84 -5.24 10.07 15.68
CA PRO A 84 -6.04 9.21 14.84
C PRO A 84 -7.50 9.26 15.31
N PRO A 85 -8.47 9.30 14.40
CA PRO A 85 -9.86 9.39 14.81
C PRO A 85 -10.20 8.18 15.68
N LYS A 86 -10.99 8.37 16.74
CA LYS A 86 -11.25 7.32 17.77
C LYS A 86 -11.70 5.97 17.20
N TRP A 87 -12.33 5.95 16.03
CA TRP A 87 -12.74 4.70 15.36
C TRP A 87 -11.55 3.86 14.86
N MET A 88 -10.35 4.41 14.75
CA MET A 88 -9.12 3.68 14.40
C MET A 88 -8.63 2.78 15.54
N ASP A 89 -8.96 3.06 16.79
CA ASP A 89 -8.63 2.18 17.93
C ASP A 89 -9.43 0.86 17.86
N ASP A 90 -10.59 0.92 17.20
CA ASP A 90 -11.44 -0.23 16.91
C ASP A 90 -10.94 -1.10 15.74
N ARG A 91 -9.85 -0.70 15.08
CA ARG A 91 -9.21 -1.47 14.01
C ARG A 91 -7.98 -2.21 14.53
N PRO A 92 -7.83 -3.52 14.24
CA PRO A 92 -6.56 -4.19 14.46
C PRO A 92 -5.50 -3.58 13.55
N ARG A 93 -4.34 -3.29 14.12
CA ARG A 93 -3.14 -2.86 13.40
C ARG A 93 -2.32 -4.10 13.12
N LEU A 94 -2.17 -4.47 11.85
CA LEU A 94 -1.55 -5.73 11.45
C LEU A 94 -0.40 -5.49 10.47
N THR A 95 0.63 -6.31 10.57
CA THR A 95 1.62 -6.51 9.50
C THR A 95 1.47 -7.93 8.99
N VAL A 96 1.64 -8.12 7.68
CA VAL A 96 1.62 -9.45 7.09
C VAL A 96 2.96 -9.68 6.41
N HIS A 97 3.60 -10.78 6.77
CA HIS A 97 4.78 -11.28 6.07
C HIS A 97 4.48 -12.60 5.40
N ARG A 98 5.30 -12.90 4.40
CA ARG A 98 5.19 -14.12 3.63
C ARG A 98 6.59 -14.69 3.45
N ASN A 99 6.71 -16.00 3.57
CA ASN A 99 7.86 -16.76 3.12
C ASN A 99 7.43 -17.83 2.10
N ALA A 100 8.30 -18.80 1.82
CA ALA A 100 8.05 -19.81 0.80
C ALA A 100 6.78 -20.64 1.05
N SER A 101 6.43 -20.91 2.31
CA SER A 101 5.38 -21.90 2.66
C SER A 101 4.43 -21.46 3.78
N GLU A 102 4.62 -20.24 4.29
CA GLU A 102 3.87 -19.66 5.41
C GLU A 102 3.55 -18.18 5.14
N VAL A 103 2.37 -17.78 5.59
CA VAL A 103 1.95 -16.38 5.72
C VAL A 103 1.84 -16.08 7.20
N THR A 104 2.56 -15.07 7.68
CA THR A 104 2.46 -14.60 9.07
C THR A 104 1.64 -13.32 9.13
N VAL A 105 0.83 -13.20 10.18
CA VAL A 105 0.03 -12.02 10.49
C VAL A 105 0.37 -11.58 11.91
N GLU A 106 1.10 -10.48 12.03
CA GLU A 106 1.51 -9.89 13.31
C GLU A 106 0.52 -8.80 13.74
N HIS A 107 0.14 -8.79 15.02
CA HIS A 107 -0.75 -7.78 15.58
C HIS A 107 0.03 -6.77 16.43
N HIS A 108 -0.09 -5.49 16.10
CA HIS A 108 0.68 -4.40 16.73
C HIS A 108 -0.22 -3.41 17.51
N GLY A 109 -1.49 -3.75 17.72
CA GLY A 109 -2.39 -2.93 18.55
C GLY A 109 -3.78 -2.71 17.96
N GLY A 110 -4.58 -1.92 18.67
CA GLY A 110 -6.00 -1.76 18.40
C GLY A 110 -6.82 -3.00 18.80
N LYS A 111 -7.96 -3.21 18.14
CA LYS A 111 -8.92 -4.24 18.52
C LYS A 111 -8.37 -5.66 18.39
N ARG A 112 -8.61 -6.49 19.41
CA ARG A 112 -8.28 -7.92 19.40
C ARG A 112 -9.07 -8.66 18.32
N ILE A 113 -8.40 -9.55 17.59
CA ILE A 113 -9.05 -10.47 16.65
C ILE A 113 -9.46 -11.72 17.42
N PRO A 114 -10.75 -12.11 17.43
CA PRO A 114 -11.20 -13.27 18.20
C PRO A 114 -10.75 -14.58 17.57
N ALA A 115 -10.64 -15.62 18.41
CA ALA A 115 -10.48 -17.00 17.93
C ALA A 115 -11.65 -17.39 17.02
N GLY A 116 -11.40 -18.30 16.08
CA GLY A 116 -12.39 -18.74 15.09
C GLY A 116 -12.63 -17.75 13.94
N THR A 117 -11.97 -16.59 13.92
CA THR A 117 -11.99 -15.69 12.75
C THR A 117 -11.42 -16.40 11.53
N ASN A 118 -12.09 -16.26 10.38
CA ASN A 118 -11.62 -16.84 9.13
C ASN A 118 -10.54 -15.94 8.51
N ALA A 119 -9.36 -16.51 8.28
CA ALA A 119 -8.39 -16.03 7.32
C ALA A 119 -8.73 -16.65 5.97
N SER A 120 -9.23 -15.83 5.05
CA SER A 120 -9.41 -16.22 3.66
C SER A 120 -8.07 -16.13 2.94
N LEU A 121 -7.71 -17.18 2.23
CA LEU A 121 -6.50 -17.23 1.42
C LEU A 121 -6.88 -17.40 -0.04
N PHE A 122 -6.09 -16.79 -0.90
CA PHE A 122 -6.05 -17.06 -2.32
C PHE A 122 -4.60 -17.36 -2.71
N LEU A 123 -4.41 -18.37 -3.55
CA LEU A 123 -3.15 -18.66 -4.24
C LEU A 123 -3.48 -18.79 -5.73
N GLY A 124 -2.71 -18.17 -6.60
CA GLY A 124 -2.93 -18.26 -8.04
C GLY A 124 -1.64 -18.15 -8.84
N ASN A 125 -1.60 -18.87 -9.95
CA ASN A 125 -0.60 -18.71 -11.01
C ASN A 125 -1.31 -18.71 -12.38
N ASP A 126 -0.54 -18.78 -13.47
CA ASP A 126 -1.07 -18.68 -14.84
C ASP A 126 -2.05 -19.81 -15.23
N THR A 127 -2.06 -20.94 -14.52
CA THR A 127 -2.85 -22.13 -14.89
C THR A 127 -3.82 -22.60 -13.81
N VAL A 128 -3.64 -22.16 -12.56
CA VAL A 128 -4.35 -22.66 -11.40
C VAL A 128 -4.74 -21.51 -10.46
N GLY A 129 -6.00 -21.48 -10.04
CA GLY A 129 -6.49 -20.64 -8.95
C GLY A 129 -6.97 -21.49 -7.77
N ALA A 130 -6.55 -21.13 -6.56
CA ALA A 130 -6.95 -21.80 -5.35
C ALA A 130 -7.44 -20.80 -4.29
N SER A 131 -8.50 -21.15 -3.56
CA SER A 131 -8.97 -20.33 -2.44
C SER A 131 -9.49 -21.17 -1.28
N GLY A 132 -9.43 -20.61 -0.07
CA GLY A 132 -9.93 -21.32 1.10
C GLY A 132 -10.00 -20.44 2.34
N LYS A 133 -10.48 -21.02 3.43
CA LYS A 133 -10.61 -20.35 4.73
C LYS A 133 -9.95 -21.19 5.80
N ILE A 134 -9.04 -20.58 6.55
CA ILE A 134 -8.40 -21.18 7.71
C ILE A 134 -8.86 -20.41 8.95
N LYS A 135 -9.29 -21.13 9.98
CA LYS A 135 -9.73 -20.51 11.24
C LYS A 135 -8.53 -20.27 12.12
N LEU A 136 -8.47 -19.06 12.71
CA LEU A 136 -7.51 -18.79 13.77
C LEU A 136 -7.85 -19.66 15.00
N PRO A 137 -6.91 -20.47 15.53
CA PRO A 137 -7.21 -21.34 16.67
C PRO A 137 -7.30 -20.56 17.99
N LYS A 138 -6.68 -19.38 18.05
CA LYS A 138 -6.63 -18.49 19.23
C LYS A 138 -6.89 -17.05 18.79
N SER A 139 -7.23 -16.19 19.76
CA SER A 139 -7.33 -14.76 19.52
C SER A 139 -5.94 -14.15 19.27
N LEU A 140 -5.89 -13.08 18.47
CA LEU A 140 -4.69 -12.27 18.27
C LEU A 140 -4.86 -10.90 18.94
N GLY A 141 -4.08 -10.66 19.98
CA GLY A 141 -3.88 -9.35 20.60
C GLY A 141 -2.51 -8.77 20.28
N ASN A 142 -2.22 -7.59 20.83
CA ASN A 142 -0.95 -6.89 20.58
C ASN A 142 0.25 -7.77 20.93
N GLY A 143 1.19 -7.93 19.99
CA GLY A 143 2.36 -8.79 20.07
C GLY A 143 2.14 -10.23 19.60
N ASP A 144 0.89 -10.64 19.32
CA ASP A 144 0.62 -11.98 18.83
C ASP A 144 0.89 -12.10 17.32
N VAL A 145 1.39 -13.25 16.89
CA VAL A 145 1.67 -13.60 15.50
C VAL A 145 0.89 -14.85 15.13
N ALA A 146 0.01 -14.77 14.13
CA ALA A 146 -0.58 -15.94 13.50
C ALA A 146 0.35 -16.45 12.39
N HIS A 147 0.62 -17.74 12.40
CA HIS A 147 1.35 -18.46 11.37
C HIS A 147 0.37 -19.31 10.58
N ILE A 148 0.19 -19.01 9.30
CA ILE A 148 -0.82 -19.65 8.44
C ILE A 148 -0.10 -20.43 7.36
N THR A 149 -0.35 -21.74 7.29
CA THR A 149 0.29 -22.64 6.30
C THR A 149 -0.76 -23.31 5.44
N VAL A 150 -0.46 -23.46 4.16
CA VAL A 150 -1.26 -24.25 3.21
C VAL A 150 -0.67 -25.65 3.13
N THR A 151 -1.48 -26.68 3.36
CA THR A 151 -1.02 -28.08 3.42
C THR A 151 -1.48 -28.91 2.23
N SER A 152 -2.58 -28.53 1.57
CA SER A 152 -3.06 -29.21 0.37
C SER A 152 -3.92 -28.29 -0.50
N LEU A 153 -3.92 -28.59 -1.81
CA LEU A 153 -4.86 -28.05 -2.79
C LEU A 153 -5.79 -29.19 -3.21
N GLU A 154 -7.05 -29.11 -2.80
CA GLU A 154 -8.06 -30.11 -3.13
C GLU A 154 -8.74 -29.71 -4.44
N ASP A 155 -8.76 -30.62 -5.42
CA ASP A 155 -9.40 -30.38 -6.72
C ASP A 155 -10.89 -30.07 -6.53
N THR A 156 -11.34 -29.00 -7.16
CA THR A 156 -12.75 -28.68 -7.32
C THR A 156 -13.07 -28.64 -8.80
N LYS A 157 -14.28 -29.06 -9.20
CA LYS A 157 -14.67 -29.15 -10.61
C LYS A 157 -14.29 -27.88 -11.39
N GLY A 158 -13.38 -28.00 -12.35
CA GLY A 158 -13.02 -26.95 -13.31
C GLY A 158 -11.82 -26.07 -12.94
N HIS A 159 -10.60 -26.65 -12.92
CA HIS A 159 -9.30 -25.96 -12.76
C HIS A 159 -9.19 -25.00 -11.55
N SER A 160 -10.11 -25.14 -10.59
CA SER A 160 -10.17 -24.36 -9.37
C SER A 160 -9.87 -25.29 -8.21
N TYR A 161 -9.11 -24.84 -7.23
CA TYR A 161 -8.74 -25.68 -6.08
C TYR A 161 -9.23 -25.04 -4.79
N ARG A 162 -9.55 -25.91 -3.82
CA ARG A 162 -9.81 -25.50 -2.45
C ARG A 162 -8.54 -25.60 -1.65
N ILE A 163 -8.15 -24.51 -0.99
CA ILE A 163 -7.05 -24.50 -0.04
C ILE A 163 -7.50 -25.18 1.25
N ALA A 164 -6.76 -26.20 1.66
CA ALA A 164 -6.75 -26.72 3.01
C ALA A 164 -5.41 -26.40 3.67
N GLY A 165 -5.46 -26.06 4.95
CA GLY A 165 -4.31 -25.57 5.68
C GLY A 165 -4.62 -25.40 7.15
N ASN A 166 -3.63 -24.93 7.89
CA ASN A 166 -3.73 -24.74 9.32
C ASN A 166 -3.20 -23.38 9.76
N ALA A 167 -3.58 -22.96 10.95
CA ALA A 167 -3.03 -21.77 11.57
C ALA A 167 -2.57 -22.08 12.99
N THR A 168 -1.48 -21.47 13.41
CA THR A 168 -0.97 -21.48 14.79
C THR A 168 -0.73 -20.04 15.26
N VAL A 169 -0.56 -19.84 16.57
CA VAL A 169 -0.35 -18.50 17.15
C VAL A 169 0.88 -18.54 18.07
N ASN A 170 1.79 -17.59 17.86
CA ASN A 170 3.06 -17.35 18.58
C ASN A 170 4.07 -18.50 18.52
N ARG A 171 3.84 -19.48 17.65
CA ARG A 171 4.75 -20.58 17.39
C ARG A 171 4.68 -20.88 15.89
N PRO A 172 5.81 -20.84 15.18
CA PRO A 172 5.86 -21.26 13.78
C PRO A 172 5.37 -22.70 13.65
N GLN A 173 4.74 -23.00 12.53
CA GLN A 173 4.32 -24.37 12.25
C GLN A 173 5.50 -25.12 11.62
N SER A 174 6.12 -26.03 12.36
CA SER A 174 7.01 -27.03 11.77
C SER A 174 6.12 -28.00 10.98
N ASN A 175 6.04 -27.82 9.67
CA ASN A 175 5.23 -28.67 8.82
C ASN A 175 5.95 -28.93 7.49
N ASP A 176 6.59 -30.10 7.38
CA ASP A 176 7.23 -30.57 6.14
C ASP A 176 6.22 -30.76 5.01
N SER A 177 4.92 -30.76 5.32
CA SER A 177 3.80 -30.85 4.36
C SER A 177 3.32 -29.49 3.84
N ALA A 178 3.96 -28.37 4.21
CA ALA A 178 3.55 -27.05 3.73
C ALA A 178 3.88 -26.88 2.24
N ILE A 179 2.91 -26.40 1.46
CA ILE A 179 3.11 -26.15 0.03
C ILE A 179 4.03 -24.94 -0.15
N ASN A 180 5.13 -25.14 -0.86
CA ASN A 180 5.93 -24.03 -1.34
C ASN A 180 5.15 -23.28 -2.43
N HIS A 181 4.78 -22.05 -2.11
CA HIS A 181 4.03 -21.17 -2.98
C HIS A 181 4.85 -19.98 -3.49
N THR A 182 6.18 -20.01 -3.43
CA THR A 182 7.06 -18.87 -3.81
C THR A 182 6.71 -18.29 -5.19
N GLU A 183 6.41 -19.15 -6.16
CA GLU A 183 6.05 -18.79 -7.55
C GLU A 183 4.57 -18.41 -7.75
N TRP A 184 3.80 -18.31 -6.67
CA TRP A 184 2.36 -18.05 -6.71
C TRP A 184 2.07 -16.63 -6.26
N THR A 185 1.11 -15.98 -6.92
CA THR A 185 0.43 -14.82 -6.36
C THR A 185 -0.41 -15.29 -5.19
N SER A 186 -0.34 -14.57 -4.07
CA SER A 186 -1.09 -14.91 -2.87
C SER A 186 -1.83 -13.69 -2.33
N SER A 187 -2.98 -13.93 -1.72
CA SER A 187 -3.59 -12.91 -0.86
C SER A 187 -4.11 -13.53 0.42
N VAL A 188 -4.00 -12.77 1.51
CA VAL A 188 -4.62 -13.10 2.78
C VAL A 188 -5.61 -12.01 3.15
N SER A 189 -6.77 -12.43 3.59
CA SER A 189 -7.87 -11.57 3.95
C SER A 189 -8.46 -11.98 5.29
N LEU A 190 -8.53 -11.03 6.22
CA LEU A 190 -9.23 -11.20 7.49
C LEU A 190 -10.53 -10.40 7.46
N ARG A 191 -11.66 -11.10 7.50
CA ARG A 191 -12.99 -10.48 7.53
C ARG A 191 -13.58 -10.57 8.92
N MET A 192 -13.86 -9.41 9.52
CA MET A 192 -14.52 -9.24 10.81
C MET A 192 -15.89 -8.58 10.61
N LYS A 193 -16.73 -8.55 11.64
CA LYS A 193 -18.10 -8.00 11.54
C LYS A 193 -18.18 -6.57 10.98
N LYS A 194 -17.18 -5.72 11.24
CA LYS A 194 -17.18 -4.29 10.86
C LYS A 194 -16.03 -3.89 9.94
N TRP A 195 -15.06 -4.78 9.71
CA TRP A 195 -13.83 -4.44 9.00
C TRP A 195 -13.36 -5.62 8.14
N TRP A 196 -12.73 -5.30 7.03
CA TRP A 196 -12.04 -6.27 6.18
C TRP A 196 -10.64 -5.72 5.89
N ILE A 197 -9.63 -6.54 6.13
CA ILE A 197 -8.25 -6.30 5.72
C ILE A 197 -7.94 -7.32 4.62
N SER A 198 -7.46 -6.85 3.47
CA SER A 198 -6.99 -7.68 2.36
C SER A 198 -5.60 -7.22 1.96
N ILE A 199 -4.66 -8.15 1.93
CA ILE A 199 -3.30 -7.88 1.48
C ILE A 199 -3.01 -8.82 0.32
N TRP A 200 -2.59 -8.24 -0.80
CA TRP A 200 -2.20 -8.93 -2.02
C TRP A 200 -0.68 -8.89 -2.12
N GLY A 201 -0.06 -10.05 -2.30
CA GLY A 201 1.36 -10.19 -2.55
C GLY A 201 1.57 -11.02 -3.82
N SER A 202 2.09 -10.38 -4.86
CA SER A 202 2.54 -11.07 -6.07
C SER A 202 3.88 -11.74 -5.82
N ALA A 203 4.12 -12.90 -6.41
CA ALA A 203 5.49 -13.37 -6.59
C ALA A 203 6.21 -12.39 -7.50
N ILE A 204 7.44 -11.98 -7.15
CA ILE A 204 8.33 -11.35 -8.12
C ILE A 204 8.76 -12.48 -9.04
N ARG A 205 8.21 -12.50 -10.26
CA ARG A 205 8.74 -13.33 -11.36
C ARG A 205 10.14 -12.79 -11.63
N ASN A 206 11.17 -13.41 -11.05
CA ASN A 206 12.53 -13.19 -11.52
C ASN A 206 12.66 -13.95 -12.83
N ASP A 207 12.19 -13.34 -13.92
CA ASP A 207 12.52 -13.77 -15.28
C ASP A 207 13.99 -13.41 -15.56
N SER A 208 14.89 -14.01 -14.79
CA SER A 208 16.33 -13.98 -15.02
C SER A 208 16.80 -15.40 -15.27
N THR A 209 16.42 -15.93 -16.43
CA THR A 209 17.11 -17.05 -17.07
C THR A 209 17.43 -16.64 -18.50
N ALA A 210 18.74 -16.45 -18.71
CA ALA A 210 19.57 -16.39 -19.92
C ALA A 210 18.90 -16.39 -21.30
#